data_AF-A0A9W7XPC6-F1
#
_entry.id   AF-A0A9W7XPC6-F1
#
_cell.length_a   1.000
_cell.length_b   1.000
_cell.length_c   1.000
_cell.angle_alpha   90.00
_cell.angle_beta   90.00
_cell.angle_gamma   90.00
#
_symmetry.space_group_name_H-M   'P 1'
#
loop_
_entity.id
_entity.type
_entity.pdbx_description
1 polymer ?
#
loop_
_entity_poly.entity_id
_entity_poly.type
_entity_poly.pdbx_seq_one_letter_code
_entity_poly.pdbx_strand_id
1 'polypeptide(L)' 'MAYDKRVLLATTGTVYQLADAPDLEAMRMRGFPEHLVPRFAGGFPWNWKRLVEDYLNSIADRQQ' A
#
# COMPACT_ATOMS: atom_id res chain seq x y z
N MET A 1 12.45 14.58 8.56
CA MET A 1 11.29 14.69 7.66
C MET A 1 10.09 14.14 8.40
N ALA A 2 9.00 14.91 8.51
CA ALA A 2 7.78 14.42 9.13
C ALA A 2 7.18 13.32 8.23
N TYR A 3 6.74 12.22 8.84
CA TYR A 3 6.02 11.16 8.11
C TYR A 3 4.68 11.72 7.62
N ASP A 4 4.48 11.71 6.31
CA ASP A 4 3.21 12.04 5.69
C ASP A 4 2.65 10.79 5.02
N LYS A 5 1.52 10.31 5.54
CA LYS A 5 0.79 9.15 5.01
C LYS A 5 0.29 9.33 3.58
N ARG A 6 0.31 10.54 3.04
CA ARG A 6 -0.09 10.83 1.65
C ARG A 6 1.09 10.88 0.70
N VAL A 7 2.32 10.81 1.20
CA VAL A 7 3.52 10.98 0.40
C VAL A 7 4.29 9.66 0.30
N LEU A 8 4.67 9.29 -0.91
CA LEU A 8 5.52 8.15 -1.20
C LEU A 8 6.78 8.63 -1.91
N LEU A 9 7.94 8.37 -1.31
CA LEU A 9 9.23 8.68 -1.90
C LEU A 9 9.76 7.44 -2.63
N ALA A 10 9.94 7.55 -3.94
CA ALA A 10 10.58 6.51 -4.73
C ALA A 10 12.09 6.52 -4.51
N THR A 11 12.73 5.37 -4.73
CA THR A 11 14.19 5.22 -4.68
C THR A 11 14.92 6.08 -5.70
N THR A 12 14.23 6.48 -6.78
CA THR A 12 14.71 7.42 -7.79
C THR A 12 14.75 8.88 -7.33
N GLY A 13 14.23 9.18 -6.13
CA GLY A 13 14.05 10.54 -5.62
C GLY A 13 12.72 11.19 -6.04
N THR A 14 11.90 10.51 -6.85
CA THR A 14 10.58 11.02 -7.24
C THR A 14 9.62 10.99 -6.04
N VAL A 15 8.89 12.08 -5.83
CA VAL A 15 7.88 12.20 -4.79
C VAL A 15 6.49 12.02 -5.41
N TYR A 16 5.74 11.03 -4.93
CA TYR A 16 4.35 10.82 -5.29
C TYR A 16 3.45 11.25 -4.14
N GLN A 17 2.38 11.97 -4.45
CA GLN A 17 1.39 12.40 -3.46
C GLN A 17 0.02 11.86 -3.83
N LEU A 18 -0.70 11.32 -2.85
CA LEU A 18 -2.10 10.92 -3.04
C LEU A 18 -2.95 12.15 -3.31
N ALA A 19 -3.63 12.16 -4.45
CA ALA A 19 -4.56 13.23 -4.83
C ALA A 19 -5.79 13.26 -3.90
N ASP A 20 -6.27 12.09 -3.48
CA ASP A 20 -7.39 11.94 -2.56
C ASP A 20 -7.25 10.64 -1.73
N ALA A 21 -8.24 10.37 -0.88
CA ALA A 21 -8.36 9.11 -0.15
C ALA A 21 -8.39 7.90 -1.11
N PRO A 22 -7.72 6.79 -0.77
CA PRO A 22 -7.76 5.59 -1.60
C PRO A 22 -9.17 5.02 -1.74
N ASP A 23 -9.55 4.67 -2.97
CA ASP A 23 -10.79 3.98 -3.27
C ASP A 23 -10.69 2.50 -2.87
N LEU A 24 -11.21 2.18 -1.70
CA LEU A 24 -11.18 0.83 -1.14
C LEU A 24 -12.01 -0.17 -1.95
N GLU A 25 -13.08 0.29 -2.61
CA GLU A 25 -13.92 -0.56 -3.43
C GLU A 25 -13.19 -0.95 -4.71
N ALA A 26 -12.57 0.02 -5.38
CA ALA A 26 -11.71 -0.25 -6.53
C ALA A 26 -10.56 -1.21 -6.18
N MET A 27 -9.96 -1.10 -4.99
CA MET A 27 -8.93 -2.04 -4.54
C MET A 27 -9.51 -3.47 -4.36
N ARG A 28 -10.66 -3.62 -3.71
CA ARG A 28 -11.29 -4.95 -3.57
C ARG A 28 -11.62 -5.56 -4.93
N MET A 29 -12.20 -4.78 -5.85
CA MET A 29 -12.53 -5.24 -7.21
C MET A 29 -11.30 -5.66 -8.01
N ARG A 30 -10.13 -5.07 -7.73
CA ARG A 30 -8.85 -5.47 -8.35
C ARG A 30 -8.20 -6.69 -7.68
N GLY A 31 -8.86 -7.32 -6.72
CA GLY A 31 -8.37 -8.52 -6.05
C GLY A 31 -7.36 -8.26 -4.93
N PHE A 32 -7.26 -7.03 -4.43
CA PHE A 32 -6.41 -6.76 -3.26
C PHE A 32 -6.97 -7.47 -2.02
N PRO A 33 -6.11 -7.95 -1.10
CA PRO A 33 -6.55 -8.74 0.05
C PRO A 33 -7.43 -7.93 1.01
N GLU A 34 -8.51 -8.53 1.50
CA GLU A 34 -9.44 -7.86 2.41
C GLU A 34 -8.79 -7.41 3.74
N HIS A 35 -7.75 -8.10 4.20
CA HIS A 35 -7.01 -7.73 5.40
C HIS A 35 -5.98 -6.61 5.14
N LEU A 36 -5.64 -6.34 3.88
CA LEU A 36 -4.65 -5.34 3.46
C LEU A 36 -5.33 -4.01 3.14
N VAL A 37 -6.39 -4.03 2.33
CA VAL A 37 -7.17 -2.86 1.88
C VAL A 37 -7.50 -1.86 3.00
N PRO A 38 -8.09 -2.23 4.15
CA PRO A 38 -8.47 -1.27 5.19
C PRO A 38 -7.27 -0.58 5.85
N ARG A 39 -6.07 -1.18 5.80
CA ARG A 39 -4.84 -0.56 6.35
C ARG A 39 -4.39 0.65 5.53
N PHE A 40 -4.85 0.77 4.29
CA PHE A 40 -4.54 1.88 3.39
C PHE A 40 -5.64 2.95 3.33
N ALA A 41 -6.74 2.81 4.09
CA ALA A 41 -7.87 3.74 4.05
C ALA A 41 -7.50 5.21 4.33
N GLY A 42 -6.46 5.44 5.13
CA GLY A 42 -5.95 6.77 5.44
C GLY A 42 -4.77 7.24 4.56
N GLY A 43 -4.38 6.46 3.55
CA GLY A 43 -3.12 6.60 2.82
C GLY A 43 -2.12 5.49 3.18
N PHE A 44 -0.83 5.74 2.96
CA PHE A 44 0.26 4.81 3.25
C PHE A 44 0.57 4.79 4.75
N PRO A 45 0.28 3.70 5.51
CA PRO A 45 0.68 3.60 6.91
C PRO A 45 2.21 3.60 7.06
N TRP A 46 2.75 3.91 8.23
CA TRP A 46 4.21 4.01 8.45
C TRP A 46 4.96 2.71 8.11
N ASN A 47 4.29 1.57 8.22
CA ASN A 47 4.78 0.24 7.88
C ASN A 47 4.26 -0.28 6.52
N TRP A 48 3.76 0.59 5.64
CA TRP A 48 3.16 0.19 4.35
C TRP A 48 4.06 -0.75 3.55
N LYS A 49 5.38 -0.48 3.54
CA LYS A 49 6.36 -1.25 2.76
C LYS A 49 6.38 -2.70 3.24
N ARG A 50 6.47 -2.90 4.57
CA ARG A 50 6.42 -4.22 5.19
C ARG A 50 5.10 -4.94 4.90
N LEU A 51 3.96 -4.23 4.98
CA LEU A 51 2.65 -4.83 4.67
C LEU A 51 2.56 -5.33 3.23
N VAL A 52 3.13 -4.59 2.28
CA VAL A 52 3.18 -4.99 0.86
C VAL A 52 4.16 -6.16 0.68
N GLU A 53 5.35 -6.10 1.27
CA GLU A 53 6.35 -7.17 1.21
C GLU A 53 5.81 -8.48 1.80
N ASP A 54 5.19 -8.45 2.99
CA ASP A 54 4.57 -9.61 3.63
C ASP A 54 3.51 -10.23 2.72
N TYR A 55 2.69 -9.40 2.06
CA TYR A 55 1.70 -9.88 1.08
C TYR A 55 2.36 -10.51 -0.16
N LEU A 56 3.35 -9.84 -0.75
CA LEU A 56 4.07 -10.34 -1.93
C LEU A 56 4.80 -11.66 -1.65
N ASN A 57 5.35 -11.83 -0.45
CA ASN A 57 5.94 -13.10 -0.03
C ASN A 57 4.87 -14.18 0.15
N SER A 58 3.70 -13.83 0.70
CA SER A 58 2.60 -14.80 0.89
C SER A 58 2.02 -15.33 -0.43
N ILE A 59 2.05 -14.53 -1.50
CA ILE A 59 1.63 -15.00 -2.83
C ILE A 59 2.72 -15.84 -3.50
N ALA A 60 4.00 -15.53 -3.27
CA ALA A 60 5.13 -16.29 -3.82
C ALA A 60 5.21 -17.70 -3.23
N ASP A 61 5.01 -17.83 -1.91
CA ASP A 61 5.00 -19.11 -1.19
C ASP A 61 3.87 -20.05 -1.67
N ARG A 62 2.70 -19.51 -2.02
CA ARG A 62 1.54 -20.28 -2.52
C ARG A 62 1.70 -20.83 -3.94
N GLN A 63 2.77 -20.47 -4.65
CA GLN A 63 3.07 -20.94 -6.01
C GLN A 63 4.15 -22.04 -6.03
N GLN A 64 4.59 -22.53 -4.87
CA GLN A 64 5.47 -23.69 -4.70
C GLN A 64 4.69 -24.93 -4.25
#